data_AF-A0AAU7QDZ2-F1
#
_entry.id   AF-A0AAU7QDZ2-F1
#
_cell.length_a   1.000
_cell.length_b   1.000
_cell.length_c   1.000
_cell.angle_alpha   90.00
_cell.angle_beta   90.00
_cell.angle_gamma   90.00
#
_symmetry.space_group_name_H-M   'P 1'
#
loop_
_entity.id
_entity.type
_entity.pdbx_description
1 polymer ?
#
loop_
_entity_poly.entity_id
_entity_poly.type
_entity_poly.pdbx_seq_one_letter_code
_entity_poly.pdbx_strand_id
1 'polypeptide(L)'
;MKFVIAEQEEIDTALSHLLKKKYGLHQAVVLAGPDLPAAAITQRLGTLGAAVVEELLAPGMSVGVASGRVLSALADALTRLPMLDVVQATGAQPGMDFAHNSIELVHRIANISGGKAHPIYIPMWVDNVETARNLLREPNVAAVHERYNHLDALITGIGSWDPPPSRACLKPFPTSGAGRPWPRASAPISVPPSWTSAVG
;
A
#
# COMPACT_ATOMS: atom_id res chain seq x y z
N MET A 1 31.15 -1.66 -35.54
CA MET A 1 30.05 -1.00 -34.80
C MET A 1 29.72 -1.88 -33.61
N LYS A 2 30.11 -1.48 -32.40
CA LYS A 2 29.95 -2.27 -31.18
C LYS A 2 28.66 -1.81 -30.52
N PHE A 3 27.59 -2.59 -30.63
CA PHE A 3 26.37 -2.35 -29.85
C PHE A 3 26.68 -2.73 -28.41
N VAL A 4 26.91 -1.73 -27.58
CA VAL A 4 26.90 -1.90 -26.12
C VAL A 4 25.43 -1.74 -25.74
N ILE A 5 24.74 -2.86 -25.53
CA ILE A 5 23.48 -2.84 -24.77
C ILE A 5 23.93 -2.42 -23.38
N ALA A 6 23.62 -1.18 -22.98
CA ALA A 6 23.78 -0.77 -21.61
C ALA A 6 22.81 -1.64 -20.79
N GLU A 7 23.33 -2.73 -20.21
CA GLU A 7 22.71 -3.40 -19.07
C GLU A 7 22.79 -2.39 -17.92
N GLN A 8 21.91 -1.40 -17.98
CA GLN A 8 21.73 -0.46 -16.90
C GLN A 8 20.96 -1.24 -15.85
N GLU A 9 21.67 -1.86 -14.90
CA GLU A 9 21.04 -2.60 -13.80
C GLU A 9 19.93 -1.73 -13.22
N GLU A 10 18.68 -2.14 -13.45
CA GLU A 10 17.49 -1.41 -13.01
C GLU A 10 17.40 -1.36 -11.47
N ILE A 11 18.18 -2.21 -10.80
CA ILE A 11 18.24 -2.38 -9.35
C ILE A 11 19.63 -2.03 -8.82
N ASP A 12 19.71 -1.13 -7.84
CA ASP A 12 20.93 -0.88 -7.07
C ASP A 12 21.10 -1.97 -6.02
N THR A 13 21.85 -3.02 -6.37
CA THR A 13 22.08 -4.18 -5.51
C THR A 13 22.86 -3.81 -4.24
N ALA A 14 23.81 -2.88 -4.32
CA ALA A 14 24.62 -2.47 -3.18
C ALA A 14 23.77 -1.74 -2.14
N LEU A 15 22.97 -0.75 -2.57
CA LEU A 15 22.07 -0.03 -1.68
C LEU A 15 20.95 -0.93 -1.15
N SER A 16 20.44 -1.86 -1.97
CA SER A 16 19.48 -2.89 -1.53
C SER A 16 20.04 -3.73 -0.36
N HIS A 17 21.27 -4.23 -0.48
CA HIS A 17 21.91 -5.00 0.60
C HIS A 17 22.14 -4.15 1.86
N LEU A 18 22.57 -2.89 1.69
CA LEU A 18 22.78 -1.96 2.81
C LEU A 18 21.48 -1.67 3.56
N LEU A 19 20.37 -1.41 2.86
CA LEU A 19 19.06 -1.19 3.48
C LEU A 19 18.58 -2.44 4.22
N LYS A 20 18.71 -3.61 3.60
CA LYS A 20 18.36 -4.89 4.21
C LYS A 20 19.08 -5.08 5.55
N LYS A 21 20.41 -4.92 5.55
CA LYS A 21 21.24 -5.09 6.76
C LYS A 21 20.97 -4.01 7.82
N LYS A 22 20.83 -2.75 7.41
CA LYS A 22 20.67 -1.62 8.33
C LYS A 22 19.33 -1.65 9.07
N TYR A 23 18.26 -2.04 8.37
CA TYR A 23 16.90 -2.02 8.91
C TYR A 23 16.34 -3.40 9.25
N GLY A 24 17.13 -4.47 9.09
CA GLY A 24 16.71 -5.84 9.42
C GLY A 24 15.56 -6.35 8.54
N LEU A 25 15.50 -5.92 7.28
CA LEU A 25 14.42 -6.31 6.36
C LEU A 25 14.63 -7.74 5.87
N HIS A 26 13.54 -8.47 5.60
CA HIS A 26 13.62 -9.75 4.91
C HIS A 26 14.19 -9.58 3.49
N GLN A 27 13.72 -8.55 2.79
CA GLN A 27 14.16 -8.17 1.46
C GLN A 27 14.08 -6.66 1.29
N ALA A 28 14.99 -6.12 0.49
CA ALA A 28 14.96 -4.74 0.04
C ALA A 28 15.36 -4.73 -1.43
N VAL A 29 14.65 -3.96 -2.24
CA VAL A 29 14.95 -3.78 -3.66
C VAL A 29 14.91 -2.28 -3.92
N VAL A 30 15.98 -1.75 -4.49
CA VAL A 30 16.14 -0.32 -4.74
C VAL A 30 16.24 -0.09 -6.23
N LEU A 31 15.30 0.66 -6.78
CA LEU A 31 15.35 1.09 -8.17
C LEU A 31 16.55 2.02 -8.39
N ALA A 32 17.43 1.69 -9.32
CA ALA A 32 18.53 2.55 -9.73
C ALA A 32 18.00 3.70 -10.62
N GLY A 33 18.35 4.94 -10.25
CA GLY A 33 18.13 6.09 -11.14
C GLY A 33 18.17 7.44 -10.44
N PRO A 34 19.09 8.34 -10.82
CA PRO A 34 18.93 9.75 -10.54
C PRO A 34 18.18 10.42 -11.72
N ASP A 35 17.16 11.21 -11.37
CA ASP A 35 16.53 12.23 -12.22
C ASP A 35 15.50 11.81 -13.30
N LEU A 36 14.60 10.87 -12.97
CA LEU A 36 13.37 10.69 -13.74
C LEU A 36 12.21 11.56 -13.21
N PRO A 37 11.27 12.01 -14.08
CA PRO A 37 10.02 12.61 -13.61
C PRO A 37 9.26 11.67 -12.68
N ALA A 38 8.57 12.22 -11.68
CA ALA A 38 7.88 11.42 -10.65
C ALA A 38 6.90 10.36 -11.21
N ALA A 39 6.25 10.65 -12.34
CA ALA A 39 5.37 9.70 -13.01
C ALA A 39 6.13 8.48 -13.57
N ALA A 40 7.31 8.70 -14.18
CA ALA A 40 8.15 7.62 -14.69
C ALA A 40 8.73 6.78 -13.54
N ILE A 41 9.10 7.40 -12.43
CA ILE A 41 9.50 6.68 -11.21
C ILE A 41 8.34 5.82 -10.69
N THR A 42 7.11 6.37 -10.66
CA THR A 42 5.92 5.64 -10.20
C THR A 42 5.68 4.38 -11.03
N GLN A 43 5.78 4.48 -12.37
CA GLN A 43 5.60 3.35 -13.27
C GLN A 43 6.68 2.27 -13.10
N ARG A 44 7.95 2.67 -12.99
CA ARG A 44 9.06 1.73 -12.75
C ARG A 44 8.94 1.04 -11.39
N LEU A 45 8.56 1.79 -10.35
CA LEU A 45 8.27 1.21 -9.03
C LEU A 45 7.07 0.26 -9.07
N GLY A 46 6.03 0.58 -9.84
CA GLY A 46 4.89 -0.30 -10.05
C GLY A 46 5.32 -1.63 -10.67
N THR A 47 6.09 -1.57 -11.75
CA THR A 47 6.61 -2.77 -12.45
C THR A 47 7.51 -3.62 -11.54
N LEU A 48 8.44 -2.98 -10.83
CA LEU A 48 9.33 -3.67 -9.90
C LEU A 48 8.56 -4.28 -8.73
N GLY A 49 7.60 -3.54 -8.17
CA GLY A 49 6.74 -4.01 -7.10
C GLY A 49 5.85 -5.17 -7.52
N ALA A 50 5.32 -5.15 -8.75
CA ALA A 50 4.53 -6.24 -9.31
C ALA A 50 5.36 -7.53 -9.36
N ALA A 51 6.57 -7.48 -9.93
CA ALA A 51 7.46 -8.65 -9.98
C ALA A 51 7.73 -9.24 -8.59
N VAL A 52 7.96 -8.40 -7.58
CA VAL A 52 8.15 -8.85 -6.19
C VAL A 52 6.88 -9.46 -5.61
N VAL A 53 5.72 -8.85 -5.83
CA VAL A 53 4.43 -9.35 -5.31
C VAL A 53 4.05 -10.69 -5.96
N GLU A 54 4.28 -10.86 -7.26
CA GLU A 54 4.03 -12.13 -7.96
C GLU A 54 4.91 -13.27 -7.45
N GLU A 55 6.09 -12.98 -6.92
CA GLU A 55 7.00 -13.97 -6.33
C GLU A 55 6.62 -14.32 -4.88
N LEU A 56 6.19 -13.32 -4.10
CA LEU A 56 5.95 -13.49 -2.66
C LEU A 56 4.56 -14.05 -2.32
N LEU A 57 3.56 -13.78 -3.14
CA LEU A 57 2.19 -14.20 -2.84
C LEU A 57 1.92 -15.65 -3.22
N ALA A 58 1.23 -16.37 -2.32
CA ALA A 58 0.90 -17.77 -2.45
C ALA A 58 -0.63 -17.99 -2.50
N PRO A 59 -1.11 -19.12 -3.07
CA PRO A 59 -2.53 -19.45 -3.10
C PRO A 59 -3.16 -19.48 -1.71
N GLY A 60 -4.34 -18.88 -1.58
CA GLY A 60 -5.14 -18.87 -0.35
C GLY A 60 -4.75 -17.79 0.66
N MET A 61 -3.74 -16.95 0.36
CA MET A 61 -3.39 -15.84 1.24
C MET A 61 -4.49 -14.77 1.28
N SER A 62 -4.70 -14.18 2.46
CA SER A 62 -5.46 -12.96 2.64
C SER A 62 -4.54 -11.74 2.58
N VAL A 63 -4.75 -10.88 1.58
CA VAL A 63 -3.84 -9.77 1.27
C VAL A 63 -4.56 -8.43 1.44
N GLY A 64 -4.04 -7.62 2.35
CA GLY A 64 -4.48 -6.23 2.55
C GLY A 64 -3.91 -5.32 1.47
N VAL A 65 -4.73 -4.42 0.93
CA VAL A 65 -4.33 -3.45 -0.10
C VAL A 65 -4.78 -2.04 0.30
N ALA A 66 -3.82 -1.11 0.35
CA ALA A 66 -4.07 0.32 0.56
C ALA A 66 -4.35 1.07 -0.76
N SER A 67 -4.55 2.38 -0.68
CA SER A 67 -4.65 3.25 -1.88
C SER A 67 -3.30 3.86 -2.26
N GLY A 68 -3.14 4.26 -3.52
CA GLY A 68 -2.01 5.08 -3.95
C GLY A 68 -1.58 4.91 -5.41
N ARG A 69 -0.84 5.91 -5.91
CA ARG A 69 -0.34 5.95 -7.30
C ARG A 69 0.59 4.80 -7.66
N VAL A 70 1.52 4.46 -6.77
CA VAL A 70 2.45 3.35 -6.99
C VAL A 70 1.70 2.01 -6.97
N LEU A 71 0.71 1.85 -6.09
CA LEU A 71 -0.10 0.63 -6.01
C LEU A 71 -0.98 0.45 -7.25
N SER A 72 -1.49 1.55 -7.82
CA SER A 72 -2.20 1.53 -9.10
C SER A 72 -1.28 1.12 -10.25
N ALA A 73 -0.09 1.72 -10.36
CA ALA A 73 0.90 1.29 -11.35
C ALA A 73 1.38 -0.16 -11.14
N LEU A 74 1.45 -0.62 -9.88
CA LEU A 74 1.72 -2.02 -9.56
C LEU A 74 0.59 -2.91 -10.08
N ALA A 75 -0.66 -2.56 -9.79
CA ALA A 75 -1.81 -3.34 -10.24
C ALA A 75 -1.92 -3.40 -11.78
N ASP A 76 -1.51 -2.33 -12.47
CA ASP A 76 -1.40 -2.30 -13.94
C ASP A 76 -0.32 -3.22 -14.50
N ALA A 77 0.77 -3.42 -13.75
CA ALA A 77 1.90 -4.23 -14.17
C ALA A 77 1.79 -5.71 -13.77
N LEU A 78 0.81 -6.07 -12.94
CA LEU A 78 0.54 -7.47 -12.57
C LEU A 78 0.07 -8.26 -13.79
N THR A 79 0.67 -9.43 -13.99
CA THR A 79 0.36 -10.34 -15.10
C THR A 79 -0.25 -11.66 -14.61
N ARG A 80 0.15 -12.11 -13.42
CA ARG A 80 -0.31 -13.37 -12.84
C ARG A 80 -0.31 -13.27 -11.32
N LEU A 81 -1.40 -13.70 -10.71
CA LEU A 81 -1.46 -13.89 -9.26
C LEU A 81 -2.08 -15.27 -8.98
N PRO A 82 -1.68 -15.93 -7.89
CA PRO A 82 -2.46 -17.08 -7.40
C PRO A 82 -3.84 -16.60 -6.93
N MET A 83 -4.75 -17.51 -6.60
CA MET A 83 -6.05 -17.13 -6.03
C MET A 83 -5.90 -16.55 -4.61
N LEU A 84 -6.39 -15.32 -4.40
CA LEU A 84 -6.21 -14.54 -3.16
C LEU A 84 -7.54 -14.03 -2.59
N ASP A 85 -7.61 -13.85 -1.27
CA ASP A 85 -8.65 -13.04 -0.63
C ASP A 85 -8.11 -11.61 -0.45
N VAL A 86 -8.53 -10.69 -1.32
CA VAL A 86 -8.01 -9.30 -1.36
C VAL A 86 -8.89 -8.38 -0.51
N VAL A 87 -8.29 -7.75 0.49
CA VAL A 87 -8.99 -6.98 1.54
C VAL A 87 -8.60 -5.51 1.49
N GLN A 88 -9.58 -4.61 1.53
CA GLN A 88 -9.30 -3.18 1.60
C GLN A 88 -8.71 -2.80 2.97
N ALA A 89 -7.47 -2.30 2.99
CA ALA A 89 -6.76 -1.95 4.23
C ALA A 89 -7.08 -0.52 4.74
N THR A 90 -7.62 0.35 3.89
CA THR A 90 -7.93 1.75 4.24
C THR A 90 -9.30 2.15 3.71
N GLY A 91 -10.09 2.89 4.49
CA GLY A 91 -11.40 3.41 4.04
C GLY A 91 -11.33 4.25 2.76
N ALA A 92 -12.48 4.52 2.15
CA ALA A 92 -12.56 5.27 0.90
C ALA A 92 -12.15 6.73 1.12
N GLN A 93 -11.28 7.26 0.26
CA GLN A 93 -10.78 8.61 0.38
C GLN A 93 -11.56 9.57 -0.53
N PRO A 94 -12.30 10.56 0.02
CA PRO A 94 -12.97 11.57 -0.78
C PRO A 94 -12.00 12.35 -1.68
N GLY A 95 -12.40 12.56 -2.95
CA GLY A 95 -11.64 13.39 -3.90
C GLY A 95 -10.38 12.74 -4.47
N MET A 96 -10.14 11.46 -4.21
CA MET A 96 -9.11 10.68 -4.90
C MET A 96 -9.59 10.27 -6.29
N ASP A 97 -8.69 10.32 -7.27
CA ASP A 97 -8.95 9.74 -8.60
C ASP A 97 -9.34 8.26 -8.47
N PHE A 98 -10.35 7.84 -9.22
CA PHE A 98 -10.93 6.50 -9.14
C PHE A 98 -9.88 5.40 -9.37
N ALA A 99 -8.92 5.62 -10.26
CA ALA A 99 -7.84 4.65 -10.54
C ALA A 99 -6.86 4.45 -9.38
N HIS A 100 -6.83 5.37 -8.41
CA HIS A 100 -5.99 5.27 -7.20
C HIS A 100 -6.78 4.84 -5.97
N ASN A 101 -8.11 4.75 -6.10
CA ASN A 101 -9.03 4.45 -5.01
C ASN A 101 -8.83 3.00 -4.53
N SER A 102 -8.82 2.81 -3.21
CA SER A 102 -8.60 1.50 -2.59
C SER A 102 -9.66 0.47 -2.97
N ILE A 103 -10.92 0.89 -3.16
CA ILE A 103 -12.00 0.00 -3.61
C ILE A 103 -11.70 -0.56 -5.01
N GLU A 104 -11.29 0.29 -5.93
CA GLU A 104 -11.00 -0.10 -7.32
C GLU A 104 -9.80 -1.05 -7.36
N LEU A 105 -8.73 -0.73 -6.64
CA LEU A 105 -7.52 -1.57 -6.57
C LEU A 105 -7.81 -2.95 -6.01
N VAL A 106 -8.64 -3.05 -4.97
CA VAL A 106 -9.05 -4.33 -4.39
C VAL A 106 -9.79 -5.18 -5.41
N HIS A 107 -10.73 -4.59 -6.16
CA HIS A 107 -11.44 -5.31 -7.21
C HIS A 107 -10.52 -5.71 -8.37
N ARG A 108 -9.63 -4.83 -8.80
CA ARG A 108 -8.69 -5.08 -9.90
C ARG A 108 -7.74 -6.24 -9.55
N ILE A 109 -7.10 -6.20 -8.39
CA ILE A 109 -6.17 -7.25 -7.95
C ILE A 109 -6.93 -8.57 -7.72
N ALA A 110 -8.13 -8.53 -7.12
CA ALA A 110 -8.95 -9.74 -6.98
C ALA A 110 -9.28 -10.37 -8.34
N ASN A 111 -9.62 -9.56 -9.34
CA ASN A 111 -9.90 -10.04 -10.69
C ASN A 111 -8.67 -10.68 -11.36
N ILE A 112 -7.48 -10.07 -11.22
CA ILE A 112 -6.22 -10.64 -11.73
C ILE A 112 -5.89 -11.97 -11.04
N SER A 113 -6.14 -12.07 -9.73
CA SER A 113 -5.94 -13.29 -8.93
C SER A 113 -6.98 -14.39 -9.19
N GLY A 114 -8.14 -14.05 -9.77
CA GLY A 114 -9.30 -14.95 -9.81
C GLY A 114 -9.92 -15.23 -8.43
N GLY A 115 -9.57 -14.42 -7.43
CA GLY A 115 -9.99 -14.56 -6.04
C GLY A 115 -11.15 -13.65 -5.64
N LYS A 116 -11.27 -13.36 -4.33
CA LYS A 116 -12.38 -12.56 -3.78
C LYS A 116 -11.93 -11.17 -3.38
N ALA A 117 -12.81 -10.20 -3.62
CA ALA A 117 -12.64 -8.82 -3.17
C ALA A 117 -13.46 -8.57 -1.89
N HIS A 118 -12.83 -7.92 -0.90
CA HIS A 118 -13.45 -7.49 0.35
C HIS A 118 -13.28 -5.97 0.54
N PRO A 119 -14.02 -5.16 -0.26
CA PRO A 119 -14.01 -3.71 -0.13
C PRO A 119 -14.79 -3.24 1.10
N ILE A 120 -14.43 -2.05 1.58
CA ILE A 120 -15.13 -1.31 2.63
C ILE A 120 -15.64 0.01 2.05
N TYR A 121 -16.96 0.18 2.05
CA TYR A 121 -17.66 1.35 1.49
C TYR A 121 -17.95 2.44 2.53
N ILE A 122 -17.02 2.66 3.46
CA ILE A 122 -17.11 3.77 4.42
C ILE A 122 -15.97 4.77 4.19
N PRO A 123 -16.16 6.06 4.51
CA PRO A 123 -15.10 7.05 4.39
C PRO A 123 -13.92 6.71 5.31
N MET A 124 -12.72 7.09 4.89
CA MET A 124 -11.49 6.91 5.66
C MET A 124 -11.50 7.67 7.00
N TRP A 125 -12.19 8.81 7.07
CA TRP A 125 -12.37 9.59 8.30
C TRP A 125 -13.77 10.18 8.35
N VAL A 126 -14.21 10.52 9.56
CA VAL A 126 -15.45 11.23 9.88
C VAL A 126 -15.17 12.23 11.01
N ASP A 127 -16.00 13.26 11.13
CA ASP A 127 -15.74 14.37 12.05
C ASP A 127 -15.93 14.03 13.53
N ASN A 128 -16.59 12.89 13.84
CA ASN A 128 -16.86 12.50 15.22
C ASN A 128 -16.70 10.99 15.45
N VAL A 129 -16.27 10.65 16.67
CA VAL A 129 -15.95 9.27 17.06
C VAL A 129 -17.19 8.38 17.14
N GLU A 130 -18.36 8.93 17.42
CA GLU A 130 -19.61 8.16 17.51
C GLU A 130 -20.04 7.62 16.14
N THR A 131 -19.99 8.45 15.11
CA THR A 131 -20.19 8.04 13.71
C THR A 131 -19.18 6.97 13.32
N ALA A 132 -17.89 7.12 13.65
CA ALA A 132 -16.89 6.10 13.35
C ALA A 132 -17.24 4.74 14.00
N ARG A 133 -17.64 4.74 15.28
CA ARG A 133 -18.07 3.52 15.98
C ARG A 133 -19.31 2.89 15.37
N ASN A 134 -20.28 3.69 14.95
CA ASN A 134 -21.50 3.19 14.33
C ASN A 134 -21.20 2.56 12.97
N LEU A 135 -20.36 3.20 12.16
CA LEU A 135 -19.91 2.64 10.87
C LEU A 135 -19.13 1.32 11.05
N LEU A 136 -18.29 1.21 12.08
CA LEU A 136 -17.55 -0.04 12.37
C LEU A 136 -18.45 -1.19 12.84
N ARG A 137 -19.66 -0.89 13.34
CA ARG A 137 -20.65 -1.91 13.77
C ARG A 137 -21.52 -2.39 12.62
N GLU A 138 -21.54 -1.70 11.48
CA GLU A 138 -22.30 -2.14 10.32
C GLU A 138 -21.82 -3.54 9.91
N PRO A 139 -22.73 -4.52 9.72
CA PRO A 139 -22.35 -5.92 9.56
C PRO A 139 -21.30 -6.18 8.46
N ASN A 140 -21.42 -5.48 7.33
CA ASN A 140 -20.47 -5.61 6.22
C ASN A 140 -19.09 -5.03 6.57
N VAL A 141 -19.05 -3.92 7.31
CA VAL A 141 -17.78 -3.30 7.74
C VAL A 141 -17.12 -4.16 8.80
N ALA A 142 -17.88 -4.62 9.80
CA ALA A 142 -17.41 -5.51 10.84
C ALA A 142 -16.83 -6.81 10.24
N ALA A 143 -17.52 -7.41 9.26
CA ALA A 143 -17.05 -8.63 8.60
C ALA A 143 -15.71 -8.45 7.87
N VAL A 144 -15.46 -7.29 7.26
CA VAL A 144 -14.16 -7.00 6.64
C VAL A 144 -13.11 -6.64 7.70
N HIS A 145 -13.51 -5.91 8.75
CA HIS A 145 -12.63 -5.54 9.84
C HIS A 145 -12.08 -6.76 10.60
N GLU A 146 -12.88 -7.82 10.77
CA GLU A 146 -12.40 -9.09 11.34
C GLU A 146 -11.29 -9.75 10.51
N ARG A 147 -11.27 -9.53 9.18
CA ARG A 147 -10.22 -10.07 8.31
C ARG A 147 -8.85 -9.45 8.58
N TYR A 148 -8.79 -8.27 9.17
CA TYR A 148 -7.52 -7.61 9.51
C TYR A 148 -6.66 -8.43 10.47
N ASN A 149 -7.29 -9.24 11.32
CA ASN A 149 -6.58 -10.13 12.25
C ASN A 149 -5.90 -11.32 11.54
N HIS A 150 -6.29 -11.60 10.30
CA HIS A 150 -5.93 -12.78 9.52
C HIS A 150 -5.23 -12.44 8.19
N LEU A 151 -4.78 -11.21 8.02
CA LEU A 151 -3.99 -10.84 6.85
C LEU A 151 -2.62 -11.50 6.90
N ASP A 152 -2.24 -12.15 5.80
CA ASP A 152 -0.92 -12.75 5.61
C ASP A 152 0.09 -11.75 5.03
N ALA A 153 -0.40 -10.78 4.25
CA ALA A 153 0.41 -9.72 3.65
C ALA A 153 -0.35 -8.39 3.57
N LEU A 154 0.38 -7.28 3.58
CA LEU A 154 -0.15 -5.92 3.35
C LEU A 154 0.70 -5.23 2.29
N ILE A 155 0.05 -4.88 1.18
CA ILE A 155 0.65 -4.06 0.12
C ILE A 155 0.25 -2.61 0.39
N THR A 156 1.23 -1.78 0.74
CA THR A 156 0.99 -0.38 1.08
C THR A 156 2.11 0.53 0.59
N GLY A 157 1.73 1.75 0.25
CA GLY A 157 2.68 2.83 -0.03
C GLY A 157 2.98 3.63 1.23
N ILE A 158 4.19 4.16 1.34
CA ILE A 158 4.55 5.09 2.42
C ILE A 158 4.43 6.52 1.87
N GLY A 159 3.48 7.28 2.40
CA GLY A 159 3.33 8.70 2.07
C GLY A 159 4.33 9.57 2.84
N SER A 160 4.77 10.67 2.23
CA SER A 160 5.54 11.71 2.92
C SER A 160 4.67 12.91 3.34
N TRP A 161 5.04 13.55 4.43
CA TRP A 161 4.48 14.84 4.87
C TRP A 161 5.11 16.03 4.13
N ASP A 162 6.35 15.84 3.66
CA ASP A 162 7.17 16.83 2.97
C ASP A 162 8.17 16.14 2.00
N PRO A 163 8.25 16.50 0.71
CA PRO A 163 7.51 17.56 0.02
C PRO A 163 6.00 17.26 -0.12
N PRO A 164 5.20 18.22 -0.63
CA PRO A 164 3.73 18.13 -0.72
C PRO A 164 3.06 17.02 -1.56
N PRO A 165 3.70 16.28 -2.51
CA PRO A 165 2.93 15.50 -3.48
C PRO A 165 2.18 14.29 -2.90
N SER A 166 2.32 13.96 -1.60
CA SER A 166 1.53 12.95 -0.89
C SER A 166 0.50 13.53 0.11
N ARG A 167 0.32 14.86 0.17
CA ARG A 167 -0.65 15.54 1.06
C ARG A 167 -2.12 15.33 0.70
N ALA A 168 -2.46 14.54 -0.32
CA ALA A 168 -3.84 14.28 -0.69
C ALA A 168 -4.65 13.67 0.45
N CYS A 169 -4.02 12.85 1.31
CA CYS A 169 -4.61 12.28 2.54
C CYS A 169 -4.87 13.30 3.65
N LEU A 170 -4.38 14.53 3.50
CA LEU A 170 -4.27 15.49 4.61
C LEU A 170 -5.01 16.80 4.38
N LYS A 171 -5.27 17.17 3.12
CA LYS A 171 -6.09 18.36 2.79
C LYS A 171 -7.48 18.39 3.47
N PRO A 172 -8.17 17.25 3.67
CA PRO A 172 -9.49 17.25 4.31
C PRO A 172 -9.45 17.02 5.83
N PHE A 173 -8.27 16.87 6.46
CA PHE A 173 -8.20 16.91 7.92
C PHE A 173 -8.54 18.32 8.39
N PRO A 174 -9.54 18.52 9.27
CA PRO A 174 -9.84 19.83 9.80
C PRO A 174 -8.59 20.35 10.52
N THR A 175 -8.02 21.45 10.03
CA THR A 175 -7.08 22.26 10.83
C THR A 175 -7.89 22.85 11.96
N SER A 176 -8.02 22.11 13.06
CA SER A 176 -8.65 22.61 14.27
C SER A 176 -7.98 23.94 14.61
N GLY A 177 -8.77 25.02 14.61
CA GLY A 177 -8.32 26.32 15.09
C GLY A 177 -7.70 26.20 16.49
N ALA A 178 -6.72 27.06 16.74
CA ALA A 178 -5.76 27.04 17.84
C ALA A 178 -4.51 26.18 17.55
N GLY A 179 -3.42 26.88 17.24
CA GLY A 179 -2.08 26.34 16.96
C GLY A 179 -1.45 25.55 18.10
N ARG A 180 -2.00 24.37 18.41
CA ARG A 180 -1.26 23.31 19.06
C ARG A 180 -0.56 22.50 17.97
N PRO A 181 0.78 22.38 17.98
CA PRO A 181 1.44 21.42 17.11
C PRO A 181 0.91 20.03 17.44
N TRP A 182 0.47 19.30 16.42
CA TRP A 182 0.17 17.87 16.54
C TRP A 182 1.41 17.15 17.10
N PRO A 183 1.26 16.20 18.04
CA PRO A 183 2.41 15.46 18.55
C PRO A 183 3.17 14.85 17.38
N ARG A 184 4.50 15.09 17.34
CA ARG A 184 5.40 14.43 16.37
C ARG A 184 5.02 12.95 16.32
N ALA A 185 4.99 12.36 15.12
CA ALA A 185 4.68 10.94 14.93
C ALA A 185 5.55 10.08 15.86
N SER A 186 5.01 9.77 17.03
CA SER A 186 5.63 8.95 18.08
C SER A 186 4.71 7.82 18.51
N ALA A 187 3.52 7.72 17.91
CA ALA A 187 2.70 6.52 17.99
C ALA A 187 3.19 5.56 16.90
N PRO A 188 3.71 4.37 17.25
CA PRO A 188 4.03 3.36 16.25
C PRO A 188 2.77 3.01 15.46
N ILE A 189 2.93 2.72 14.18
CA ILE A 189 1.91 2.00 13.41
C ILE A 189 1.59 0.75 14.23
N SER A 190 0.36 0.64 14.72
CA SER A 190 -0.07 -0.51 15.51
C SER A 190 -0.17 -1.72 14.57
N VAL A 191 0.93 -2.47 14.51
CA VAL A 191 1.01 -3.77 13.83
C VAL A 191 0.27 -4.80 14.71
N PRO A 192 -0.62 -5.64 14.16
CA PRO A 192 -1.30 -6.68 14.92
C PRO A 192 -0.28 -7.61 15.60
N PRO A 193 -0.53 -8.08 16.84
CA PRO A 193 0.38 -9.00 17.53
C PRO A 193 0.64 -10.32 16.79
N SER A 194 -0.26 -10.74 15.89
CA SER A 194 -0.07 -11.94 15.06
C SER A 194 1.08 -11.82 14.05
N TRP A 195 1.48 -10.59 13.72
CA TRP A 195 2.51 -10.29 12.72
C TRP A 195 3.93 -10.26 13.30
N THR A 196 4.07 -10.26 14.63
CA THR A 196 5.38 -10.34 15.30
C THR A 196 5.83 -11.79 15.56
N SER A 197 4.95 -12.77 15.39
CA SER A 197 5.19 -14.18 15.72
C SER A 197 5.30 -15.14 14.55
N ALA A 198 5.18 -14.68 13.30
CA ALA A 198 5.40 -15.50 12.09
C ALA A 198 6.88 -15.58 11.66
N VAL A 199 7.80 -15.51 12.63
CA VAL A 199 9.26 -15.61 12.41
C VAL A 199 9.82 -16.62 13.40
N GLY A 200 9.80 -17.89 12.97
CA GLY A 200 10.53 -19.01 13.55
C GLY A 200 11.13 -19.83 12.41
#